data_AF-A0A527WDT8-F1
#
_entry.id   AF-A0A527WDT8-F1
#
_cell.length_a   1.000
_cell.length_b   1.000
_cell.length_c   1.000
_cell.angle_alpha   90.00
_cell.angle_beta   90.00
_cell.angle_gamma   90.00
#
_symmetry.space_group_name_H-M   'P 1'
#
loop_
_entity.id
_entity.type
_entity.pdbx_description
1 polymer ?
#
loop_
_entity_poly.entity_id
_entity_poly.type
_entity_poly.pdbx_seq_one_letter_code
_entity_poly.pdbx_strand_id
1 'polypeptide(L)' 'MTREEKLEAIWADTHPDFRGTAGSADPGGWPAEHRGKRTILVNAGGHGTVLKLLEDLTDEEIEEKLRTGKQSTGS' A
#
# COMPACT_ATOMS: atom_id res chain seq x y z
N MET A 1 -11.95 6.38 12.74
CA MET A 1 -11.21 6.72 11.52
C MET A 1 -12.07 6.33 10.34
N THR A 2 -12.25 7.25 9.38
CA THR A 2 -12.83 6.92 8.07
C THR A 2 -11.86 6.07 7.27
N ARG A 3 -12.33 5.50 6.16
CA ARG A 3 -11.48 4.72 5.27
C ARG A 3 -10.32 5.57 4.72
N GLU A 4 -10.62 6.80 4.31
CA GLU A 4 -9.62 7.74 3.77
C GLU A 4 -8.56 8.06 4.82
N GLU A 5 -8.95 8.36 6.05
CA GLU A 5 -8.01 8.62 7.16
C GLU A 5 -7.09 7.42 7.42
N LYS A 6 -7.64 6.20 7.34
CA LYS A 6 -6.85 4.97 7.48
C LYS A 6 -5.86 4.80 6.33
N LEU A 7 -6.28 5.04 5.10
CA LEU A 7 -5.39 4.98 3.93
C LEU A 7 -4.27 6.02 4.02
N GLU A 8 -4.56 7.24 4.47
CA GLU A 8 -3.53 8.26 4.70
C GLU A 8 -2.54 7.84 5.80
N ALA A 9 -3.03 7.28 6.91
CA ALA A 9 -2.17 6.78 7.97
C ALA A 9 -1.25 5.66 7.48
N ILE A 10 -1.80 4.68 6.74
CA ILE A 10 -1.02 3.61 6.11
C ILE A 10 0.01 4.20 5.15
N TRP A 11 -0.41 5.14 4.29
CA TRP A 11 0.49 5.77 3.34
C TRP A 11 1.65 6.46 4.06
N ALA A 12 1.37 7.29 5.06
CA ALA A 12 2.36 8.04 5.82
C ALA A 12 3.36 7.14 6.54
N ASP A 13 2.89 6.04 7.13
CA ASP A 13 3.69 5.08 7.90
C ASP A 13 4.46 4.07 7.02
N THR A 14 4.01 3.85 5.78
CA THR A 14 4.72 2.97 4.84
C THR A 14 6.04 3.60 4.41
N HIS A 15 7.14 2.86 4.57
CA HIS A 15 8.48 3.28 4.15
C HIS A 15 8.49 3.66 2.66
N PRO A 16 9.22 4.73 2.25
CA PRO A 16 9.26 5.19 0.86
C PRO A 16 9.58 4.10 -0.17
N ASP A 17 10.46 3.15 0.16
CA ASP A 17 10.81 2.05 -0.74
C ASP A 17 9.68 1.02 -0.95
N PHE A 18 8.66 1.03 -0.08
CA PHE A 18 7.51 0.12 -0.17
C PHE A 18 6.23 0.83 -0.63
N ARG A 19 6.31 2.10 -1.04
CA ARG A 19 5.19 2.85 -1.60
C ARG A 19 5.59 3.58 -2.87
N GLY A 20 4.62 3.88 -3.73
CA GLY A 20 4.92 4.57 -4.98
C GLY A 20 3.70 4.99 -5.77
N THR A 21 3.92 5.22 -7.05
CA THR A 21 2.90 5.64 -8.00
C THR A 21 2.79 4.62 -9.12
N ALA A 22 1.58 4.13 -9.35
CA ALA A 22 1.26 3.20 -10.42
C ALA A 22 1.71 3.77 -11.78
N GLY A 23 2.42 2.94 -12.55
CA GLY A 23 2.95 3.32 -13.87
C GLY A 23 4.22 4.17 -13.86
N SER A 24 4.75 4.57 -12.69
CA SER A 24 5.96 5.41 -12.63
C SER A 24 7.25 4.64 -12.94
N ALA A 25 7.38 3.40 -12.46
CA ALA A 25 8.55 2.55 -12.69
C ALA A 25 8.41 1.69 -13.96
N ASP A 26 7.18 1.24 -14.25
CA ASP A 26 6.84 0.49 -15.45
C ASP A 26 5.47 0.99 -15.98
N PRO A 27 5.45 1.82 -17.03
CA PRO A 27 4.22 2.30 -17.64
C PRO A 27 3.35 1.18 -18.22
N GLY A 28 3.93 0.02 -18.58
CA GLY A 28 3.21 -1.13 -19.11
C GLY A 28 2.60 -2.02 -18.03
N GLY A 29 3.14 -1.99 -16.81
CA GLY A 29 2.71 -2.83 -15.68
C GLY A 29 1.37 -2.46 -15.04
N TRP A 30 0.74 -1.37 -15.49
CA TRP A 30 -0.54 -0.90 -14.96
C TRP A 30 -1.52 -0.52 -16.08
N PRO A 31 -2.81 -0.88 -15.95
CA PRO A 31 -3.87 -0.33 -16.79
C PRO A 31 -3.85 1.20 -16.77
N ALA A 32 -4.15 1.82 -17.91
CA ALA A 32 -4.04 3.27 -18.08
C ALA A 32 -4.87 4.07 -17.05
N GLU A 33 -6.03 3.56 -16.66
CA GLU A 33 -6.92 4.16 -15.65
C GLU A 33 -6.34 4.20 -14.23
N HIS A 34 -5.36 3.35 -13.94
CA HIS A 34 -4.74 3.26 -12.62
C HIS A 34 -3.43 4.01 -12.52
N ARG A 35 -2.85 4.45 -13.64
CA ARG A 35 -1.59 5.20 -13.63
C ARG A 35 -1.74 6.51 -12.87
N GLY A 36 -0.72 6.88 -12.11
CA GLY A 36 -0.74 8.08 -11.25
C GLY A 36 -1.35 7.85 -9.87
N LYS A 37 -1.99 6.69 -9.62
CA LYS A 37 -2.54 6.36 -8.30
C LYS A 37 -1.47 5.84 -7.34
N ARG A 38 -1.71 5.99 -6.04
CA ARG A 38 -0.81 5.50 -4.98
C ARG A 38 -0.81 3.98 -4.90
N THR A 39 0.36 3.39 -4.79
CA THR A 39 0.57 1.96 -4.60
C THR A 39 1.37 1.66 -3.35
N ILE A 40 1.13 0.51 -2.73
CA ILE A 40 1.98 -0.05 -1.68
C ILE A 40 2.36 -1.49 -1.98
N LEU A 41 3.49 -1.93 -1.44
CA LEU A 41 3.91 -3.33 -1.47
C LEU A 41 3.21 -4.10 -0.36
N VAL A 42 2.54 -5.19 -0.73
CA VAL A 42 1.82 -6.08 0.19
C VAL A 42 2.44 -7.48 0.13
N ASN A 43 2.59 -8.10 1.30
CA ASN A 43 2.96 -9.51 1.38
C ASN A 43 1.70 -10.35 1.14
N ALA A 44 1.63 -11.03 0.00
CA ALA A 44 0.53 -11.91 -0.38
C ALA A 44 0.76 -13.37 0.08
N GLY A 45 1.53 -13.55 1.16
CA GLY A 45 1.86 -14.86 1.71
C GLY A 45 2.63 -15.73 0.72
N GLY A 46 2.10 -16.91 0.42
CA GLY A 46 2.73 -17.87 -0.51
C GLY A 46 2.91 -17.38 -1.94
N HIS A 47 2.27 -16.27 -2.32
CA HIS A 47 2.39 -15.65 -3.64
C HIS A 47 3.51 -14.60 -3.72
N GLY A 48 4.26 -14.40 -2.64
CA GLY A 48 5.32 -13.40 -2.56
C GLY A 48 4.79 -11.99 -2.30
N THR A 49 5.51 -10.98 -2.77
CA THR A 49 5.13 -9.57 -2.61
C THR A 49 4.50 -9.03 -3.88
N VAL A 50 3.37 -8.37 -3.75
CA VAL A 50 2.64 -7.75 -4.87
C VAL A 50 2.49 -6.25 -4.63
N LEU A 51 2.53 -5.46 -5.71
CA LEU A 51 2.09 -4.07 -5.65
C LEU A 51 0.57 -4.02 -5.78
N LYS A 52 -0.07 -3.27 -4.89
CA LYS A 52 -1.51 -3.04 -4.90
C LYS A 52 -1.81 -1.55 -4.88
N LEU A 53 -2.92 -1.13 -5.47
CA LEU A 53 -3.40 0.23 -5.28
C LEU A 53 -3.76 0.42 -3.82
N LEU A 54 -3.34 1.56 -3.23
CA LEU A 54 -3.66 1.88 -1.85
C LEU A 54 -5.18 1.93 -1.64
N GLU A 55 -5.92 2.45 -2.61
CA GLU A 55 -7.37 2.51 -2.55
C GLU A 55 -8.07 1.16 -2.72
N ASP A 56 -7.38 0.10 -3.15
CA ASP A 56 -7.92 -1.25 -3.33
C ASP A 56 -7.66 -2.15 -2.13
N LEU A 57 -7.04 -1.63 -1.06
CA LEU A 57 -6.89 -2.39 0.17
C LEU A 57 -8.27 -2.76 0.73
N THR A 58 -8.42 -4.03 1.10
CA THR A 58 -9.61 -4.51 1.80
C THR A 58 -9.62 -3.95 3.21
N ASP A 59 -10.78 -3.93 3.85
CA ASP A 59 -10.88 -3.47 5.24
C ASP A 59 -10.00 -4.32 6.18
N GLU A 60 -9.86 -5.62 5.91
CA GLU A 60 -8.98 -6.51 6.66
C GLU A 60 -7.49 -6.13 6.49
N GLU A 61 -7.04 -5.91 5.26
CA GLU A 61 -5.66 -5.47 5.00
C GLU A 61 -5.38 -4.10 5.64
N ILE A 62 -6.36 -3.20 5.62
CA ILE A 62 -6.26 -1.88 6.26
C ILE A 62 -6.06 -2.05 7.77
N GLU A 63 -6.89 -2.85 8.44
CA GLU A 63 -6.76 -3.08 9.88
C GLU A 63 -5.45 -3.79 10.23
N GLU A 64 -4.99 -4.74 9.42
CA GLU A 64 -3.70 -5.42 9.62
C GLU A 64 -2.52 -4.44 9.51
N LYS A 65 -2.52 -3.58 8.49
CA LYS A 65 -1.47 -2.57 8.28
C LYS A 65 -1.45 -1.53 9.39
N LEU A 66 -2.61 -1.08 9.87
CA LEU A 66 -2.69 -0.16 11.01
C LEU A 66 -2.23 -0.80 12.33
N ARG A 67 -2.48 -2.10 12.50
CA ARG A 67 -1.99 -2.85 13.68
C ARG A 67 -0.48 -3.02 13.65
N THR A 68 0.10 -3.30 12.48
CA THR A 68 1.53 -3.57 12.31
C THR A 68 2.39 -2.31 12.24
N GLY A 69 1.89 -1.22 11.66
CA GLY A 69 2.57 0.08 11.63
C GLY A 69 2.87 0.64 13.03
N LYS A 70 2.00 0.35 14.01
CA LYS A 70 2.21 0.72 15.42
C LYS A 70 3.36 -0.03 16.13
N GLN A 71 3.96 -1.07 15.53
CA GLN A 71 4.99 -1.90 16.19
C GLN A 71 6.44 -1.57 15.78
N SER A 72 6.67 -0.65 14.83
CA SER A 72 8.01 -0.42 14.28
C SER A 72 8.85 0.66 14.98
N THR A 73 8.59 0.94 16.26
CA THR A 73 9.61 1.56 17.12
C THR A 73 10.38 0.46 17.85
N GLY A 74 11.34 -0.16 17.17
CA GLY A 74 12.25 -1.09 17.85
C GLY A 74 13.03 -2.00 16.94
N SER A 75 14.17 -1.53 16.45
CA SER A 75 15.52 -2.12 16.59
C SER A 75 16.49 -1.50 15.59
#